data_AF-L0HGS9-F1
#
_entry.id   AF-L0HGS9-F1
#
_cell.length_a   1.000
_cell.length_b   1.000
_cell.length_c   1.000
_cell.angle_alpha   90.00
_cell.angle_beta   90.00
_cell.angle_gamma   90.00
#
_symmetry.space_group_name_H-M   'P 1'
#
loop_
_entity.id
_entity.type
_entity.pdbx_description
1 polymer ?
#
loop_
_entity_poly.entity_id
_entity_poly.type
_entity_poly.pdbx_seq_one_letter_code
_entity_poly.pdbx_strand_id
1 'polypeptide(L)'
;MFAASIVHYYGAVFINPHANKPGNSDGTPEFNPDGTPVVRVRLPKKRLNEQFACAELMMGANHIRVRCQDGVERMGRIKGKIKKRAWIREGDILIIAPWSFQDEKCDILYRYLPPQADWLRKNNYLS
;
A
#
# COMPACT_ATOMS: atom_id res chain seq x y z
N MET A 1 -12.05 11.04 41.65
CA MET A 1 -13.28 11.76 41.25
C MET A 1 -13.48 11.56 39.76
N PHE A 2 -14.57 10.86 39.47
CA PHE A 2 -15.43 10.87 38.29
C PHE A 2 -14.97 11.46 36.95
N ALA A 3 -15.27 10.67 35.93
CA ALA A 3 -15.21 10.94 34.51
C ALA A 3 -16.00 12.18 34.05
N ALA A 4 -15.61 12.72 32.90
CA ALA A 4 -16.55 13.20 31.90
C ALA A 4 -15.95 13.05 30.50
N SER A 5 -16.38 11.98 29.83
CA SER A 5 -16.41 11.89 28.37
C SER A 5 -17.12 13.11 27.79
N ILE A 6 -16.58 13.68 26.72
CA ILE A 6 -17.31 14.15 25.53
C ILE A 6 -16.25 14.21 24.42
N VAL A 7 -16.21 13.17 23.58
CA VAL A 7 -15.50 13.23 22.29
C VAL A 7 -16.57 13.54 21.26
N HIS A 8 -16.64 14.80 20.85
CA HIS A 8 -17.45 15.19 19.71
C HIS A 8 -16.85 14.58 18.44
N TYR A 9 -17.64 13.74 17.77
CA TYR A 9 -17.40 13.26 16.41
C TYR A 9 -17.63 14.41 15.42
N TYR A 10 -16.58 15.16 15.10
CA TYR A 10 -16.49 15.88 13.82
C TYR A 10 -15.07 15.73 13.29
N GLY A 11 -14.99 15.43 11.99
CA GLY A 11 -13.80 14.93 11.30
C GLY A 11 -12.50 15.65 11.69
N ALA A 12 -11.58 14.87 12.25
CA ALA A 12 -10.21 15.29 12.51
C ALA A 12 -9.26 14.34 11.78
N VAL A 13 -8.61 14.86 10.74
CA VAL A 13 -7.44 14.24 10.11
C VAL A 13 -6.33 14.21 11.18
N PHE A 14 -6.10 13.06 11.79
CA PHE A 14 -4.94 12.88 12.67
C PHE A 14 -3.66 12.83 11.82
N ILE A 15 -2.99 13.97 11.72
CA ILE A 15 -1.58 14.06 11.32
C ILE A 15 -0.74 13.41 12.43
N ASN A 16 -0.10 12.28 12.12
CA ASN A 16 0.82 11.62 13.04
C ASN A 16 2.16 12.38 13.04
N PRO A 17 2.65 12.89 14.19
CA PRO A 17 3.85 13.74 14.28
C PRO A 17 5.18 12.98 14.10
N HIS A 18 5.16 11.65 13.92
CA HIS A 18 6.37 10.89 13.56
C HIS A 18 6.49 10.74 12.03
N ALA A 19 6.64 11.89 11.37
CA ALA A 19 6.96 11.98 9.96
C ALA A 19 8.26 11.22 9.67
N ASN A 20 8.17 10.09 8.97
CA ASN A 20 9.34 9.54 8.30
C ASN A 20 9.79 10.55 7.25
N LYS A 21 11.08 10.93 7.31
CA LYS A 21 11.76 11.83 6.38
C LYS A 21 11.25 11.64 4.95
N PRO A 22 10.93 12.72 4.21
CA PRO A 22 10.60 12.61 2.80
C PRO A 22 11.77 11.90 2.12
N GLY A 23 11.49 10.76 1.50
CA GLY A 23 12.45 10.14 0.60
C GLY A 23 12.76 11.14 -0.49
N ASN A 24 14.02 11.56 -0.55
CA ASN A 24 14.64 12.43 -1.55
C ASN A 24 13.78 12.76 -2.78
N SER A 25 13.21 13.96 -2.81
CA SER A 25 12.92 14.71 -4.02
C SER A 25 12.93 16.20 -3.69
N ASP A 26 14.05 16.86 -3.92
CA ASP A 26 13.99 18.23 -4.41
C ASP A 26 13.06 18.20 -5.64
N GLY A 27 11.95 18.92 -5.65
CA GLY A 27 11.05 18.86 -6.81
C GLY A 27 9.73 19.58 -6.61
N THR A 28 9.58 20.71 -7.29
CA THR A 28 8.29 21.28 -7.69
C THR A 28 7.39 20.17 -8.26
N PRO A 29 6.10 20.10 -7.92
CA PRO A 29 5.19 19.15 -8.56
C PRO A 29 5.19 19.40 -10.06
N GLU A 30 5.71 18.44 -10.83
CA GLU A 30 5.57 18.42 -12.27
C GLU A 30 4.08 18.16 -12.58
N PHE A 31 3.52 18.89 -13.54
CA PHE A 31 2.13 18.73 -13.99
C PHE A 31 2.12 18.18 -15.42
N ASN A 32 1.20 17.29 -15.71
CA ASN A 32 0.88 16.83 -17.07
C ASN A 32 0.24 17.99 -17.87
N PRO A 33 0.16 17.91 -19.22
CA PRO A 33 -0.47 18.95 -20.05
C PRO A 33 -1.93 19.25 -19.71
N ASP A 34 -2.61 18.32 -19.04
CA ASP A 34 -3.98 18.46 -18.55
C ASP A 34 -4.08 19.12 -17.15
N GLY A 35 -2.95 19.58 -16.59
CA GLY A 35 -2.87 20.21 -15.28
C GLY A 35 -2.91 19.23 -14.10
N THR A 36 -2.89 17.92 -14.33
CA THR A 36 -2.85 16.93 -13.24
C THR A 36 -1.41 16.72 -12.74
N PRO A 37 -1.19 16.49 -11.43
CA PRO A 37 0.14 16.24 -10.91
C PRO A 37 0.71 14.93 -11.48
N VAL A 38 1.98 14.93 -11.87
CA VAL A 38 2.68 13.76 -12.39
C VAL A 38 2.80 12.72 -11.29
N VAL A 39 2.10 11.59 -11.45
CA VAL A 39 2.16 10.45 -10.52
C VAL A 39 3.16 9.43 -11.05
N ARG A 40 4.29 9.27 -10.36
CA ARG A 40 5.26 8.20 -10.68
C ARG A 40 4.78 6.87 -10.07
N VAL A 41 4.46 5.90 -10.93
CA VAL A 41 3.94 4.59 -10.55
C VAL A 41 4.93 3.48 -10.93
N ARG A 42 5.28 2.63 -9.97
CA ARG A 42 6.06 1.39 -10.21
C ARG A 42 5.11 0.30 -10.69
N LEU A 43 5.49 -0.53 -11.65
CA LEU A 43 4.73 -1.74 -12.02
C LEU A 43 5.39 -3.02 -11.46
N PRO A 44 4.61 -4.10 -11.24
CA PRO A 44 5.15 -5.41 -10.90
C PRO A 44 6.11 -5.94 -11.98
N LYS A 45 7.26 -6.46 -11.56
CA LYS A 45 8.26 -7.04 -12.46
C LYS A 45 8.01 -8.54 -12.66
N LYS A 46 7.50 -8.92 -13.84
CA LYS A 46 7.24 -10.33 -14.22
C LYS A 46 8.45 -11.25 -14.03
N ARG A 47 9.66 -10.79 -14.38
CA ARG A 47 10.92 -11.56 -14.20
C ARG A 47 11.21 -11.93 -12.75
N LEU A 48 10.65 -11.20 -11.78
CA LEU A 48 10.83 -11.45 -10.34
C LEU A 48 9.60 -12.12 -9.71
N ASN A 49 8.67 -12.64 -10.53
CA ASN A 49 7.39 -13.18 -10.10
C ASN A 49 6.59 -12.20 -9.23
N GLU A 50 6.67 -10.90 -9.53
CA GLU A 50 5.89 -9.89 -8.83
C GLU A 50 4.51 -9.75 -9.47
N GLN A 51 3.48 -9.59 -8.63
CA GLN A 51 2.12 -9.32 -9.08
C GLN A 51 1.40 -8.32 -8.16
N PHE A 52 0.28 -7.77 -8.64
CA PHE A 52 -0.60 -6.95 -7.82
C PHE A 52 -1.33 -7.83 -6.79
N ALA A 53 -1.67 -7.22 -5.65
CA ALA A 53 -2.57 -7.83 -4.68
C ALA A 53 -3.33 -6.74 -3.90
N CYS A 54 -4.50 -7.11 -3.38
CA CYS A 54 -5.27 -6.28 -2.44
C CYS A 54 -5.08 -6.80 -1.01
N ALA A 55 -4.85 -5.90 -0.07
CA ALA A 55 -4.84 -6.21 1.36
C ALA A 55 -6.26 -6.53 1.85
N GLU A 56 -6.46 -7.69 2.48
CA GLU A 56 -7.78 -8.10 2.97
C GLU A 56 -7.90 -8.05 4.49
N LEU A 57 -7.08 -8.85 5.21
CA LEU A 57 -7.22 -9.02 6.66
C LEU A 57 -5.86 -9.02 7.35
N MET A 58 -5.72 -8.18 8.38
CA MET A 58 -4.52 -8.14 9.21
C MET A 58 -4.43 -9.39 10.11
N MET A 59 -3.40 -10.22 9.92
CA MET A 59 -3.23 -11.47 10.67
C MET A 59 -2.35 -11.30 11.94
N GLY A 60 -1.71 -10.14 12.11
CA GLY A 60 -0.74 -9.91 13.18
C GLY A 60 0.65 -10.47 12.87
N ALA A 61 1.61 -10.29 13.79
CA ALA A 61 2.99 -10.77 13.63
C ALA A 61 3.68 -10.43 12.28
N ASN A 62 3.35 -9.27 11.70
CA ASN A 62 3.79 -8.82 10.37
C ASN A 62 3.26 -9.65 9.18
N HIS A 63 2.14 -10.36 9.37
CA HIS A 63 1.43 -11.08 8.33
C HIS A 63 0.08 -10.42 8.04
N ILE A 64 -0.36 -10.53 6.79
CA ILE A 64 -1.63 -10.03 6.28
C ILE A 64 -2.13 -11.01 5.21
N ARG A 65 -3.43 -11.27 5.17
CA ARG A 65 -4.06 -11.99 4.05
C ARG A 65 -4.21 -11.04 2.88
N VAL A 66 -3.80 -11.49 1.69
CA VAL A 66 -3.89 -10.71 0.46
C VAL A 66 -4.60 -11.51 -0.62
N ARG A 67 -5.43 -10.83 -1.41
CA ARG A 67 -6.01 -11.37 -2.64
C ARG A 67 -5.10 -11.01 -3.81
N CYS A 68 -4.47 -12.00 -4.41
CA CYS A 68 -3.56 -11.79 -5.53
C CYS A 68 -4.31 -11.64 -6.86
N GLN A 69 -3.64 -11.05 -7.85
CA GLN A 69 -4.21 -10.84 -9.18
C GLN A 69 -4.55 -12.15 -9.90
N ASP A 70 -3.84 -13.23 -9.60
CA ASP A 70 -4.15 -14.58 -10.09
C ASP A 70 -5.41 -15.22 -9.44
N GLY A 71 -6.08 -14.51 -8.52
CA GLY A 71 -7.28 -14.98 -7.83
C GLY A 71 -7.00 -15.83 -6.59
N VAL A 72 -5.73 -16.10 -6.28
CA VAL A 72 -5.35 -16.90 -5.11
C VAL A 72 -5.17 -15.99 -3.89
N GLU A 73 -5.72 -16.41 -2.75
CA GLU A 73 -5.48 -15.76 -1.46
C GLU A 73 -4.19 -16.29 -0.83
N ARG A 74 -3.30 -15.37 -0.43
CA ARG A 74 -1.99 -15.72 0.15
C ARG A 74 -1.76 -15.03 1.49
N MET A 75 -0.94 -15.65 2.33
CA MET A 75 -0.41 -15.04 3.54
C MET A 75 0.86 -14.23 3.19
N GLY A 76 0.72 -12.91 3.21
CA GLY A 76 1.77 -11.96 2.90
C GLY A 76 2.63 -11.61 4.11
N ARG A 77 3.94 -11.78 4.01
CA ARG A 77 4.93 -11.30 4.98
C ARG A 77 5.33 -9.85 4.67
N ILE A 78 5.17 -8.96 5.64
CA ILE A 78 5.59 -7.56 5.53
C ILE A 78 7.10 -7.45 5.74
N LYS A 79 7.86 -7.27 4.65
CA LYS A 79 9.32 -7.09 4.74
C LYS A 79 9.66 -5.84 5.54
N GLY A 80 10.76 -5.89 6.30
CA GLY A 80 11.20 -4.79 7.18
C GLY A 80 11.33 -3.44 6.46
N LYS A 81 11.73 -3.43 5.18
CA LYS A 81 11.80 -2.21 4.36
C LYS A 81 10.44 -1.52 4.21
N ILE A 82 9.38 -2.29 4.00
CA ILE A 82 8.01 -1.76 3.89
C ILE A 82 7.47 -1.37 5.26
N LYS A 83 7.65 -2.24 6.26
CA LYS A 83 7.23 -1.98 7.64
C LYS A 83 7.74 -0.63 8.16
N LYS A 84 8.97 -0.25 7.80
CA LYS A 84 9.56 1.05 8.18
C LYS A 84 9.04 2.24 7.37
N ARG A 85 8.49 2.04 6.16
CA ARG A 85 8.14 3.13 5.23
C ARG A 85 6.64 3.41 5.13
N ALA A 86 5.80 2.39 5.34
CA ALA A 86 4.39 2.45 5.02
C ALA A 86 3.55 1.65 6.02
N TRP A 87 2.42 2.23 6.41
CA TRP A 87 1.40 1.59 7.24
C TRP A 87 0.37 0.92 6.34
N ILE A 88 0.32 -0.41 6.30
CA ILE A 88 -0.64 -1.11 5.44
C ILE A 88 -1.97 -1.23 6.18
N ARG A 89 -3.06 -0.96 5.48
CA ARG A 89 -4.45 -1.17 5.91
C ARG A 89 -5.18 -2.07 4.91
N GLU A 90 -6.33 -2.58 5.33
CA GLU A 90 -7.24 -3.32 4.46
C GLU A 90 -7.69 -2.42 3.30
N GLY A 91 -7.79 -2.99 2.11
CA GLY A 91 -8.09 -2.28 0.86
C GLY A 91 -6.88 -1.64 0.17
N ASP A 92 -5.70 -1.61 0.79
CA ASP A 92 -4.49 -1.10 0.12
C ASP A 92 -4.09 -1.99 -1.06
N ILE A 93 -3.67 -1.35 -2.16
CA ILE A 93 -3.07 -2.06 -3.31
C ILE A 93 -1.58 -2.25 -3.05
N LEU A 94 -1.11 -3.47 -3.28
CA LEU A 94 0.24 -3.91 -2.99
C LEU A 94 0.93 -4.48 -4.24
N ILE A 95 2.25 -4.57 -4.16
CA ILE A 95 3.03 -5.49 -4.99
C ILE A 95 3.55 -6.60 -4.08
N ILE A 96 3.27 -7.84 -4.47
CA ILE A 96 3.72 -9.03 -3.77
C ILE A 96 4.59 -9.89 -4.68
N ALA A 97 5.39 -10.77 -4.09
CA ALA A 97 6.08 -11.86 -4.78
C ALA A 97 5.76 -13.19 -4.08
N PRO A 98 5.04 -14.12 -4.72
CA PRO A 98 4.79 -15.45 -4.18
C PRO A 98 6.09 -16.21 -3.97
N TRP A 99 6.13 -17.07 -2.94
CA TRP A 99 7.28 -17.93 -2.72
C TRP A 99 7.26 -19.11 -3.69
N SER A 100 8.42 -19.48 -4.22
CA SER A 100 8.52 -20.57 -5.20
C SER A 100 8.29 -21.96 -4.61
N PHE A 101 8.42 -22.11 -3.29
CA PHE A 101 8.31 -23.39 -2.58
C PHE A 101 7.03 -23.54 -1.75
N GLN A 102 6.25 -22.47 -1.62
CA GLN A 102 5.01 -22.46 -0.84
C GLN A 102 4.07 -21.41 -1.43
N ASP A 103 3.15 -21.85 -2.30
CA ASP A 103 2.29 -20.93 -3.07
C ASP A 103 1.32 -20.16 -2.18
N GLU A 104 0.93 -20.69 -1.02
CA GLU A 104 0.02 -20.00 -0.09
C GLU A 104 0.68 -18.81 0.61
N LYS A 105 1.97 -18.54 0.36
CA LYS A 105 2.74 -17.47 0.99
C LYS A 105 3.38 -16.54 -0.02
N CYS A 106 3.52 -15.29 0.37
CA CYS A 106 4.20 -14.28 -0.43
C CYS A 106 4.93 -13.24 0.42
N ASP A 107 5.84 -12.50 -0.19
CA ASP A 107 6.46 -11.31 0.39
C ASP A 107 5.79 -10.03 -0.12
N ILE A 108 5.53 -9.08 0.78
CA ILE A 108 5.03 -7.74 0.41
C ILE A 108 6.20 -6.81 0.17
N LEU A 109 6.23 -6.21 -1.03
CA LEU A 109 7.37 -5.45 -1.55
C LEU A 109 7.09 -3.95 -1.69
N TYR A 110 5.84 -3.58 -1.94
CA TYR A 110 5.44 -2.20 -2.18
C TYR A 110 3.98 -1.97 -1.79
N ARG A 111 3.65 -0.76 -1.32
CA ARG A 111 2.28 -0.29 -1.10
C ARG A 111 2.05 0.95 -1.96
N TYR A 112 1.03 0.94 -2.79
CA TYR A 112 0.62 2.12 -3.55
C TYR A 112 -0.12 3.11 -2.66
N LEU A 113 0.12 4.40 -2.89
CA LEU A 113 -0.70 5.48 -2.33
C LEU A 113 -2.01 5.60 -3.13
N PRO A 114 -3.06 6.23 -2.56
CA PRO A 114 -4.34 6.38 -3.25
C PRO A 114 -4.23 6.98 -4.67
N PRO A 115 -3.46 8.07 -4.92
CA PRO A 115 -3.32 8.60 -6.27
C PRO A 115 -2.64 7.63 -7.25
N GLN A 116 -1.73 6.78 -6.75
CA GLN A 116 -1.10 5.75 -7.59
C GLN A 116 -2.07 4.61 -7.89
N ALA A 117 -2.89 4.21 -6.92
CA ALA A 117 -3.94 3.21 -7.13
C ALA A 117 -4.98 3.71 -8.15
N ASP A 118 -5.39 4.98 -8.06
CA ASP A 118 -6.30 5.58 -9.04
C ASP A 118 -5.68 5.66 -10.43
N TRP A 119 -4.40 6.02 -10.53
CA TRP A 119 -3.67 5.97 -11.79
C TRP A 119 -3.66 4.55 -12.38
N LEU A 120 -3.43 3.52 -11.56
CA LEU A 120 -3.45 2.13 -12.02
C LEU A 120 -4.83 1.71 -12.56
N ARG A 121 -5.91 2.10 -11.89
CA ARG A 121 -7.30 1.84 -12.36
C ARG A 121 -7.57 2.54 -13.68
N LYS A 122 -7.23 3.84 -13.79
CA LYS A 122 -7.43 4.63 -15.03
C LYS A 122 -6.66 4.07 -16.23
N ASN A 123 -5.55 3.39 -15.99
CA ASN A 123 -4.72 2.79 -17.03
C ASN A 123 -4.95 1.28 -17.21
N ASN A 124 -6.08 0.74 -16.69
CA ASN A 124 -6.48 -0.66 -16.84
C ASN A 124 -5.45 -1.69 -16.32
N TYR A 125 -4.65 -1.35 -15.31
CA TYR A 125 -3.76 -2.31 -14.64
C TYR A 125 -4.47 -3.10 -13.53
N LEU A 126 -5.54 -2.53 -12.98
CA LEU A 126 -6.40 -3.15 -11.98
C LEU A 126 -7.79 -3.29 -12.61
N SER A 127 -8.34 -4.50 -12.58
CA SER A 127 -9.71 -4.82 -12.98
C SER A 127 -10.71 -4.54 -11.88
#